data_AF-A0A6N8XLF0-F1
#
_entry.id   AF-A0A6N8XLF0-F1
#
_cell.length_a   1.000
_cell.length_b   1.000
_cell.length_c   1.000
_cell.angle_alpha   90.00
_cell.angle_beta   90.00
_cell.angle_gamma   90.00
#
_symmetry.space_group_name_H-M   'P 1'
#
loop_
_entity.id
_entity.type
_entity.pdbx_description
1 polymer ?
#
loop_
_entity_poly.entity_id
_entity_poly.type
_entity_poly.pdbx_seq_one_letter_code
_entity_poly.pdbx_strand_id
1 'polypeptide(L)'
;ELREGINGHIRERLVREGCIAGPALETQRLVSKGYTNAEKALASNYAPGDVVAFHRSYKRLGVEKGDELRVERVDRAKRLVHLEGRDGATVAWKPSEIGGRRGGTEVYRAETVELRAGDRIRWTRNDKGLGLVNSGGAEVLNVRNGRVTFALEDGRRLTRTPGDPQLRHLDHAWASTVHAFQGRTVDNVIAAMEANHPSLTTAKAFYVEISRARDRAELVTDDAQALKERLEAVTGERLSALEGIGERVELEREREHDRDGKASPERERTGPATSTPPAPEREFEPEASRQKAPEPEPPDKSKGVEMDMGL
;
A
#
# COMPACT_ATOMS: atom_id res chain seq x y z
N GLU A 1 -8.13 10.02 -3.70
CA GLU A 1 -9.00 10.87 -4.53
C GLU A 1 -8.81 10.58 -6.01
N LEU A 2 -7.62 10.78 -6.61
CA LEU A 2 -7.36 10.54 -8.04
C LEU A 2 -7.93 9.22 -8.58
N ARG A 3 -7.58 8.08 -7.96
CA ARG A 3 -8.07 6.75 -8.39
C ARG A 3 -9.60 6.65 -8.37
N GLU A 4 -10.25 7.24 -7.36
CA GLU A 4 -11.71 7.22 -7.25
C GLU A 4 -12.35 8.09 -8.35
N GLY A 5 -11.76 9.24 -8.65
CA GLY A 5 -12.16 10.08 -9.79
C GLY A 5 -12.04 9.35 -11.13
N ILE A 6 -10.91 8.69 -11.38
CA ILE A 6 -10.70 7.90 -12.61
C ILE A 6 -11.72 6.77 -12.73
N ASN A 7 -11.95 6.01 -11.64
CA ASN A 7 -12.99 4.98 -11.60
C ASN A 7 -14.36 5.56 -11.96
N GLY A 8 -14.71 6.72 -11.39
CA GLY A 8 -15.97 7.41 -11.66
C GLY A 8 -16.12 7.80 -13.13
N HIS A 9 -15.12 8.44 -13.73
CA HIS A 9 -15.16 8.87 -15.12
C HIS A 9 -15.23 7.70 -16.11
N ILE A 10 -14.42 6.64 -15.90
CA ILE A 10 -14.48 5.44 -16.75
C ILE A 10 -15.87 4.80 -16.66
N ARG A 11 -16.38 4.63 -15.44
CA ARG A 11 -17.70 4.02 -15.24
C ARG A 11 -18.81 4.85 -15.87
N GLU A 12 -18.80 6.17 -15.67
CA GLU A 12 -19.79 7.08 -16.27
C GLU A 12 -19.81 6.94 -17.80
N ARG A 13 -18.64 6.86 -18.43
CA ARG A 13 -18.52 6.66 -19.87
C ARG A 13 -19.07 5.29 -20.31
N LEU A 14 -18.71 4.22 -19.61
CA LEU A 14 -19.18 2.87 -19.92
C LEU A 14 -20.70 2.70 -19.73
N VAL A 15 -21.29 3.42 -18.77
CA VAL A 15 -22.76 3.50 -18.63
C VAL A 15 -23.38 4.21 -19.83
N ARG A 16 -22.80 5.33 -20.27
CA ARG A 16 -23.27 6.09 -21.44
C ARG A 16 -23.19 5.27 -22.74
N GLU A 17 -22.18 4.42 -22.86
CA GLU A 17 -21.97 3.54 -24.01
C GLU A 17 -22.78 2.24 -23.93
N GLY A 18 -23.49 1.99 -22.83
CA GLY A 18 -24.32 0.80 -22.65
C GLY A 18 -23.53 -0.47 -22.28
N CYS A 19 -22.21 -0.37 -22.08
CA CYS A 19 -21.38 -1.47 -21.58
C CYS A 19 -21.70 -1.83 -20.12
N ILE A 20 -22.15 -0.85 -19.34
CA ILE A 20 -22.68 -1.05 -17.98
C ILE A 20 -24.16 -0.69 -18.01
N ALA A 21 -25.01 -1.69 -17.83
CA ALA A 21 -26.45 -1.55 -18.04
C ALA A 21 -27.28 -2.46 -17.14
N GLY A 22 -28.60 -2.25 -17.19
CA GLY A 22 -29.57 -3.05 -16.45
C GLY A 22 -29.82 -2.55 -15.02
N PRO A 23 -30.46 -3.39 -14.18
CA PRO A 23 -30.82 -3.02 -12.82
C PRO A 23 -29.60 -2.67 -11.97
N ALA A 24 -29.75 -1.67 -11.12
CA ALA A 24 -28.75 -1.26 -10.14
C ALA A 24 -29.02 -1.92 -8.78
N LEU A 25 -27.93 -2.30 -8.10
CA LEU A 25 -27.94 -2.61 -6.67
C LEU A 25 -27.16 -1.53 -5.94
N GLU A 26 -27.86 -0.73 -5.14
CA GLU A 26 -27.21 0.18 -4.19
C GLU A 26 -26.85 -0.57 -2.91
N THR A 27 -25.61 -0.41 -2.46
CA THR A 27 -25.10 -0.96 -1.19
C THR A 27 -24.12 0.01 -0.57
N GLN A 28 -23.66 -0.29 0.65
CA GLN A 28 -22.56 0.45 1.28
C GLN A 28 -21.24 -0.28 1.05
N ARG A 29 -20.17 0.46 0.75
CA ARG A 29 -18.77 0.02 0.82
C ARG A 29 -18.06 0.68 2.00
N LEU A 30 -17.03 0.03 2.52
CA LEU A 30 -16.16 0.53 3.57
C LEU A 30 -14.81 0.91 3.00
N VAL A 31 -14.47 2.19 3.09
CA VAL A 31 -13.20 2.76 2.63
C VAL A 31 -12.33 3.04 3.84
N SER A 32 -11.16 2.38 3.94
CA SER A 32 -10.26 2.59 5.08
C SER A 32 -9.79 4.04 5.12
N LYS A 33 -9.78 4.63 6.32
CA LYS A 33 -9.22 5.96 6.55
C LYS A 33 -7.69 5.95 6.61
N GLY A 34 -7.05 4.78 6.53
CA GLY A 34 -5.60 4.63 6.50
C GLY A 34 -4.88 5.05 7.79
N TYR A 35 -5.60 5.12 8.90
CA TYR A 35 -5.03 5.58 10.17
C TYR A 35 -3.90 4.67 10.66
N THR A 36 -2.78 5.32 11.01
CA THR A 36 -1.71 4.72 11.78
C THR A 36 -2.22 4.24 13.14
N ASN A 37 -1.46 3.37 13.80
CA ASN A 37 -1.81 2.93 15.16
C ASN A 37 -1.91 4.13 16.14
N ALA A 38 -1.07 5.15 15.97
CA ALA A 38 -1.14 6.37 16.79
C ALA A 38 -2.43 7.14 16.54
N GLU A 39 -2.81 7.33 15.28
CA GLU A 39 -4.06 8.02 14.93
C GLU A 39 -5.30 7.25 15.38
N LYS A 40 -5.28 5.91 15.34
CA LYS A 40 -6.35 5.06 15.91
C LYS A 40 -6.46 5.17 17.43
N ALA A 41 -5.47 5.72 18.13
CA ALA A 41 -5.55 5.94 19.57
C ALA A 41 -6.23 7.28 19.93
N LEU A 42 -6.46 8.17 18.97
CA LEU A 42 -6.97 9.52 19.20
C LEU A 42 -8.47 9.61 18.90
N ALA A 43 -9.29 9.79 19.95
CA ALA A 43 -10.74 9.91 19.81
C ALA A 43 -11.18 11.06 18.88
N SER A 44 -10.38 12.13 18.78
CA SER A 44 -10.64 13.27 17.90
C SER A 44 -10.63 12.93 16.41
N ASN A 45 -10.01 11.81 16.01
CA ASN A 45 -9.90 11.39 14.61
C ASN A 45 -11.16 10.65 14.12
N TYR A 46 -12.07 10.30 15.03
CA TYR A 46 -13.32 9.64 14.70
C TYR A 46 -14.40 10.67 14.43
N ALA A 47 -15.32 10.34 13.51
CA ALA A 47 -16.50 11.12 13.21
C ALA A 47 -17.77 10.24 13.27
N PRO A 48 -18.93 10.81 13.60
CA PRO A 48 -20.21 10.10 13.44
C PRO A 48 -20.35 9.52 12.03
N GLY A 49 -20.81 8.27 11.94
CA GLY A 49 -20.93 7.53 10.68
C GLY A 49 -19.69 6.72 10.27
N ASP A 50 -18.51 6.96 10.87
CA ASP A 50 -17.37 6.06 10.71
C ASP A 50 -17.73 4.63 11.18
N VAL A 51 -17.05 3.63 10.65
CA VAL A 51 -17.22 2.22 11.05
C VAL A 51 -15.90 1.70 11.61
N VAL A 52 -15.95 1.13 12.81
CA VAL A 52 -14.80 0.54 13.48
C VAL A 52 -14.90 -0.97 13.35
N ALA A 53 -13.95 -1.57 12.62
CA ALA A 53 -13.82 -3.02 12.54
C ALA A 53 -12.89 -3.53 13.64
N PHE A 54 -13.33 -4.54 14.38
CA PHE A 54 -12.58 -5.18 15.45
C PHE A 54 -12.00 -6.52 14.99
N HIS A 55 -10.70 -6.68 15.11
CA HIS A 55 -10.00 -7.91 14.70
C HIS A 55 -9.70 -8.85 15.87
N ARG A 56 -10.14 -8.47 17.07
CA ARG A 56 -10.02 -9.22 18.32
C ARG A 56 -11.29 -9.06 19.14
N SER A 57 -11.59 -10.05 19.97
CA SER A 57 -12.72 -9.96 20.91
C SER A 57 -12.31 -9.19 22.17
N TYR A 58 -13.19 -8.32 22.66
CA TYR A 58 -13.03 -7.51 23.86
C TYR A 58 -14.23 -7.70 24.76
N LYS A 59 -14.19 -8.74 25.63
CA LYS A 59 -15.31 -9.12 26.51
C LYS A 59 -15.87 -7.97 27.34
N ARG A 60 -15.01 -7.08 27.87
CA ARG A 60 -15.44 -5.92 28.67
C ARG A 60 -16.28 -4.90 27.90
N LEU A 61 -16.17 -4.88 26.58
CA LEU A 61 -16.94 -4.01 25.69
C LEU A 61 -18.10 -4.75 25.01
N GLY A 62 -18.25 -6.05 25.23
CA GLY A 62 -19.23 -6.86 24.50
C GLY A 62 -18.94 -7.01 23.01
N VAL A 63 -17.68 -6.77 22.59
CA VAL A 63 -17.27 -6.80 21.18
C VAL A 63 -16.60 -8.12 20.84
N GLU A 64 -16.95 -8.71 19.70
CA GLU A 64 -16.34 -9.92 19.17
C GLU A 64 -15.42 -9.63 17.99
N LYS A 65 -14.49 -10.55 17.73
CA LYS A 65 -13.69 -10.54 16.51
C LYS A 65 -14.60 -10.61 15.29
N GLY A 66 -14.43 -9.66 14.38
CA GLY A 66 -15.21 -9.54 13.14
C GLY A 66 -16.27 -8.46 13.21
N ASP A 67 -16.52 -7.87 14.38
CA ASP A 67 -17.50 -6.79 14.52
C ASP A 67 -17.12 -5.55 13.73
N GLU A 68 -18.13 -4.96 13.11
CA GLU A 68 -18.06 -3.69 12.39
C GLU A 68 -19.13 -2.79 12.99
N LEU A 69 -18.74 -1.94 13.94
CA LEU A 69 -19.65 -1.10 14.71
C LEU A 69 -19.58 0.34 14.22
N ARG A 70 -20.72 0.99 14.04
CA ARG A 70 -20.82 2.37 13.57
C ARG A 70 -20.61 3.36 14.72
N VAL A 71 -19.89 4.44 14.47
CA VAL A 71 -19.75 5.55 15.41
C VAL A 71 -21.04 6.36 15.43
N GLU A 72 -21.72 6.35 16.57
CA GLU A 72 -22.91 7.16 16.84
C GLU A 72 -22.51 8.60 17.15
N ARG A 73 -21.56 8.78 18.08
CA ARG A 73 -21.06 10.10 18.51
C ARG A 73 -19.66 10.01 19.13
N VAL A 74 -19.01 11.17 19.23
CA VAL A 74 -17.68 11.32 19.86
C VAL A 74 -17.76 12.32 21.00
N ASP A 75 -17.47 11.88 22.22
CA ASP A 75 -17.30 12.74 23.39
C ASP A 75 -15.83 13.16 23.48
N ARG A 76 -15.54 14.37 23.01
CA ARG A 76 -14.17 14.92 23.00
C ARG A 76 -13.65 15.25 24.40
N ALA A 77 -14.53 15.59 25.36
CA ALA A 77 -14.13 15.93 26.72
C ALA A 77 -13.67 14.68 27.48
N LYS A 78 -14.40 13.58 27.34
CA LYS A 78 -14.06 12.29 27.97
C LYS A 78 -13.14 11.42 27.10
N ARG A 79 -12.90 11.83 25.85
CA ARG A 79 -12.14 11.09 24.84
C ARG A 79 -12.75 9.70 24.58
N LEU A 80 -14.07 9.64 24.52
CA LEU A 80 -14.84 8.43 24.27
C LEU A 80 -15.47 8.49 22.87
N VAL A 81 -15.51 7.34 22.22
CA VAL A 81 -16.25 7.09 20.98
C VAL A 81 -17.39 6.16 21.34
N HIS A 82 -18.61 6.61 21.09
CA HIS A 82 -19.82 5.83 21.31
C HIS A 82 -20.16 5.07 20.03
N LEU A 83 -20.17 3.75 20.11
CA LEU A 83 -20.45 2.86 18.99
C LEU A 83 -21.85 2.25 19.12
N GLU A 84 -22.51 2.04 17.99
CA GLU A 84 -23.75 1.26 17.91
C GLU A 84 -23.41 -0.22 18.11
N GLY A 85 -23.80 -0.78 19.26
CA GLY A 85 -23.61 -2.18 19.60
C GLY A 85 -24.56 -3.11 18.85
N ARG A 86 -24.25 -4.42 18.86
CA ARG A 86 -25.02 -5.45 18.14
C ARG A 86 -26.50 -5.55 18.54
N ASP A 87 -26.79 -5.26 19.80
CA ASP A 87 -28.11 -5.31 20.42
C ASP A 87 -28.82 -3.95 20.41
N GLY A 88 -28.25 -2.96 19.72
CA GLY A 88 -28.71 -1.58 19.75
C GLY A 88 -28.27 -0.80 21.00
N ALA A 89 -27.51 -1.41 21.92
CA ALA A 89 -26.94 -0.69 23.04
C ALA A 89 -25.74 0.15 22.60
N THR A 90 -25.55 1.32 23.21
CA THR A 90 -24.35 2.13 22.96
C THR A 90 -23.14 1.53 23.67
N VAL A 91 -22.11 1.19 22.92
CA VAL A 91 -20.80 0.76 23.45
C VAL A 91 -19.91 2.00 23.64
N ALA A 92 -19.62 2.35 24.89
CA ALA A 92 -18.65 3.40 25.20
C ALA A 92 -17.22 2.85 25.06
N TRP A 93 -16.52 3.28 24.03
CA TRP A 93 -15.18 2.80 23.69
C TRP A 93 -14.15 3.91 23.82
N LYS A 94 -12.98 3.61 24.39
CA LYS A 94 -11.86 4.54 24.53
C LYS A 94 -10.73 4.16 23.57
N PRO A 95 -10.54 4.88 22.44
CA PRO A 95 -9.56 4.52 21.43
C PRO A 95 -8.12 4.41 21.96
N SER A 96 -7.75 5.23 22.96
CA SER A 96 -6.41 5.22 23.55
C SER A 96 -6.03 3.89 24.22
N GLU A 97 -7.01 3.07 24.63
CA GLU A 97 -6.75 1.81 25.34
C GLU A 97 -6.65 0.60 24.39
N ILE A 98 -7.34 0.67 23.24
CA ILE A 98 -7.54 -0.48 22.35
C ILE A 98 -7.30 -0.13 20.87
N GLY A 99 -7.74 1.04 20.41
CA GLY A 99 -7.69 1.44 19.00
C GLY A 99 -6.28 1.43 18.42
N GLY A 100 -5.30 1.92 19.17
CA GLY A 100 -3.90 1.92 18.75
C GLY A 100 -3.14 0.61 18.91
N ARG A 101 -3.77 -0.47 19.41
CA ARG A 101 -3.11 -1.77 19.50
C ARG A 101 -2.87 -2.33 18.11
N ARG A 102 -1.64 -2.78 17.83
CA ARG A 102 -1.25 -3.34 16.53
C ARG A 102 -2.18 -4.48 16.11
N GLY A 103 -2.84 -4.31 14.97
CA GLY A 103 -3.79 -5.28 14.41
C GLY A 103 -5.03 -5.49 15.29
N GLY A 104 -5.40 -4.53 16.13
CA GLY A 104 -6.57 -4.59 16.99
C GLY A 104 -7.84 -4.10 16.31
N THR A 105 -7.75 -2.98 15.60
CA THR A 105 -8.87 -2.32 14.92
C THR A 105 -8.47 -1.70 13.59
N GLU A 106 -9.46 -1.48 12.74
CA GLU A 106 -9.38 -0.69 11.50
C GLU A 106 -10.57 0.27 11.42
N VAL A 107 -10.36 1.45 10.83
CA VAL A 107 -11.38 2.51 10.80
C VAL A 107 -11.73 2.84 9.37
N TYR A 108 -13.03 2.81 9.07
CA TYR A 108 -13.57 3.00 7.73
C TYR A 108 -14.53 4.18 7.69
N ARG A 109 -14.57 4.87 6.54
CA ARG A 109 -15.71 5.66 6.12
C ARG A 109 -16.68 4.75 5.37
N ALA A 110 -17.96 4.82 5.71
CA ALA A 110 -19.01 4.15 4.94
C ALA A 110 -19.44 5.05 3.77
N GLU A 111 -19.51 4.48 2.57
CA GLU A 111 -19.91 5.19 1.36
C GLU A 111 -20.91 4.37 0.57
N THR A 112 -21.84 5.03 -0.10
CA THR A 112 -22.75 4.36 -1.04
C THR A 112 -21.97 3.96 -2.29
N VAL A 113 -22.22 2.75 -2.77
CA VAL A 113 -21.72 2.24 -4.04
C VAL A 113 -22.87 1.59 -4.80
N GLU A 114 -22.86 1.77 -6.12
CA GLU A 114 -23.84 1.18 -7.02
C GLU A 114 -23.16 0.08 -7.85
N LEU A 115 -23.79 -1.08 -7.93
CA LEU A 115 -23.33 -2.20 -8.75
C LEU A 115 -24.34 -2.47 -9.88
N ARG A 116 -23.84 -2.64 -11.11
CA ARG A 116 -24.60 -3.00 -12.30
C ARG A 116 -23.88 -4.06 -13.11
N ALA A 117 -24.59 -4.75 -14.00
CA ALA A 117 -23.96 -5.71 -14.91
C ALA A 117 -22.89 -4.99 -15.76
N GLY A 118 -21.71 -5.62 -15.91
CA GLY A 118 -20.54 -5.05 -16.58
C GLY A 118 -19.59 -4.27 -15.68
N ASP A 119 -19.96 -4.00 -14.41
CA ASP A 119 -19.03 -3.38 -13.46
C ASP A 119 -17.85 -4.31 -13.16
N ARG A 120 -16.63 -3.76 -13.18
CA ARG A 120 -15.43 -4.41 -12.64
C ARG A 120 -15.19 -3.96 -11.20
N ILE A 121 -14.97 -4.92 -10.31
CA ILE A 121 -14.70 -4.68 -8.90
C ILE A 121 -13.46 -5.42 -8.44
N ARG A 122 -12.94 -5.04 -7.28
CA ARG A 122 -11.94 -5.76 -6.52
C ARG A 122 -12.40 -5.94 -5.09
N TRP A 123 -11.99 -7.02 -4.45
CA TRP A 123 -12.19 -7.21 -3.01
C TRP A 123 -11.18 -6.37 -2.23
N THR A 124 -11.62 -5.76 -1.13
CA THR A 124 -10.76 -4.95 -0.25
C THR A 124 -10.35 -5.68 1.02
N ARG A 125 -10.79 -6.93 1.18
CA ARG A 125 -10.50 -7.80 2.32
C ARG A 125 -10.45 -9.26 1.90
N ASN A 126 -9.60 -10.03 2.59
CA ASN A 126 -9.58 -11.49 2.46
C ASN A 126 -10.81 -12.10 3.14
N ASP A 127 -11.43 -13.07 2.47
CA ASP A 127 -12.39 -13.99 3.08
C ASP A 127 -11.98 -15.43 2.74
N LYS A 128 -11.47 -16.16 3.74
CA LYS A 128 -11.00 -17.53 3.55
C LYS A 128 -12.13 -18.52 3.27
N GLY A 129 -13.33 -18.28 3.82
CA GLY A 129 -14.48 -19.18 3.63
C GLY A 129 -15.02 -19.10 2.20
N LEU A 130 -14.97 -17.92 1.59
CA LEU A 130 -15.37 -17.68 0.21
C LEU A 130 -14.20 -17.82 -0.79
N GLY A 131 -12.96 -17.93 -0.29
CA GLY A 131 -11.76 -17.95 -1.12
C GLY A 131 -11.52 -16.61 -1.83
N LEU A 132 -11.90 -15.50 -1.19
CA LEU A 132 -11.70 -14.16 -1.72
C LEU A 132 -10.39 -13.59 -1.20
N VAL A 133 -9.60 -13.01 -2.10
CA VAL A 133 -8.30 -12.43 -1.79
C VAL A 133 -8.38 -10.93 -1.98
N ASN A 134 -7.78 -10.18 -1.07
CA ASN A 134 -7.64 -8.73 -1.17
C ASN A 134 -6.95 -8.37 -2.49
N SER A 135 -7.49 -7.36 -3.17
CA SER A 135 -7.14 -6.97 -4.54
C SER A 135 -7.48 -8.00 -5.63
N GLY A 136 -8.10 -9.13 -5.30
CA GLY A 136 -8.64 -10.05 -6.29
C GLY A 136 -9.80 -9.42 -7.06
N GLY A 137 -9.76 -9.51 -8.39
CA GLY A 137 -10.77 -8.95 -9.28
C GLY A 137 -12.04 -9.78 -9.37
N ALA A 138 -13.14 -9.14 -9.75
CA ALA A 138 -14.35 -9.80 -10.20
C ALA A 138 -15.15 -8.90 -11.15
N GLU A 139 -15.98 -9.51 -11.98
CA GLU A 139 -16.94 -8.82 -12.84
C GLU A 139 -18.37 -9.05 -12.34
N VAL A 140 -19.18 -8.00 -12.31
CA VAL A 140 -20.61 -8.11 -12.01
C VAL A 140 -21.33 -8.66 -13.25
N LEU A 141 -21.80 -9.90 -13.17
CA LEU A 141 -22.51 -10.56 -14.27
C LEU A 141 -23.96 -10.07 -14.40
N ASN A 142 -24.64 -9.93 -13.26
CA ASN A 142 -26.02 -9.43 -13.23
C ASN A 142 -26.43 -8.96 -11.84
N VAL A 143 -27.46 -8.12 -11.82
CA VAL A 143 -28.27 -7.78 -10.65
C VAL A 143 -29.70 -8.18 -10.96
N ARG A 144 -30.26 -9.12 -10.18
CA ARG A 144 -31.65 -9.62 -10.33
C ARG A 144 -32.26 -9.94 -8.98
N ASN A 145 -33.52 -9.54 -8.76
CA ASN A 145 -34.27 -9.79 -7.53
C ASN A 145 -33.50 -9.31 -6.27
N GLY A 146 -32.84 -8.16 -6.36
CA GLY A 146 -31.98 -7.60 -5.31
C GLY A 146 -30.65 -8.33 -5.11
N ARG A 147 -30.39 -9.46 -5.80
CA ARG A 147 -29.15 -10.22 -5.68
C ARG A 147 -28.16 -9.78 -6.75
N VAL A 148 -26.88 -9.78 -6.40
CA VAL A 148 -25.77 -9.53 -7.34
C VAL A 148 -24.97 -10.81 -7.54
N THR A 149 -24.61 -11.10 -8.78
CA THR A 149 -23.77 -12.25 -9.15
C THR A 149 -22.46 -11.76 -9.74
N PHE A 150 -21.35 -12.26 -9.21
CA PHE A 150 -20.00 -11.96 -9.68
C PHE A 150 -19.38 -13.17 -10.41
N ALA A 151 -18.61 -12.92 -11.45
CA ALA A 151 -17.61 -13.84 -11.97
C ALA A 151 -16.26 -13.52 -11.32
N LEU A 152 -15.68 -14.49 -10.62
CA LEU A 152 -14.36 -14.36 -9.99
C LEU A 152 -13.26 -14.69 -11.02
N GLU A 153 -12.04 -14.20 -10.77
CA GLU A 153 -10.86 -14.49 -11.61
C GLU A 153 -10.57 -16.00 -11.76
N ASP A 154 -10.96 -16.82 -10.78
CA ASP A 154 -10.81 -18.29 -10.80
C ASP A 154 -11.93 -19.04 -11.54
N GLY A 155 -12.83 -18.31 -12.20
CA GLY A 155 -13.96 -18.86 -12.96
C GLY A 155 -15.19 -19.22 -12.12
N ARG A 156 -15.11 -19.16 -10.78
CA ARG A 156 -16.29 -19.39 -9.93
C ARG A 156 -17.29 -18.26 -10.04
N ARG A 157 -18.56 -18.57 -9.77
CA ARG A 157 -19.63 -17.59 -9.60
C ARG A 157 -19.94 -17.39 -8.12
N LEU A 158 -20.06 -16.14 -7.71
CA LEU A 158 -20.42 -15.76 -6.35
C LEU A 158 -21.70 -14.92 -6.37
N THR A 159 -22.75 -15.38 -5.70
CA THR A 159 -24.01 -14.63 -5.59
C THR A 159 -24.21 -14.11 -4.16
N ARG A 160 -24.52 -12.83 -4.02
CA ARG A 160 -24.73 -12.16 -2.73
C ARG A 160 -26.08 -11.45 -2.69
N THR A 161 -26.66 -11.37 -1.50
CA THR A 161 -27.91 -10.66 -1.22
C THR A 161 -27.60 -9.27 -0.65
N PRO A 162 -28.56 -8.33 -0.72
CA PRO A 162 -28.43 -7.06 -0.01
C PRO A 162 -28.18 -7.31 1.48
N GLY A 163 -27.31 -6.50 2.09
CA GLY A 163 -26.93 -6.64 3.50
C GLY A 163 -25.90 -7.72 3.80
N ASP A 164 -25.47 -8.52 2.82
CA ASP A 164 -24.32 -9.42 3.02
C ASP A 164 -23.07 -8.58 3.34
N PRO A 165 -22.39 -8.82 4.48
CA PRO A 165 -21.22 -8.05 4.89
C PRO A 165 -20.11 -8.02 3.85
N GLN A 166 -20.02 -9.03 2.98
CA GLN A 166 -19.01 -9.09 1.92
C GLN A 166 -19.21 -7.98 0.88
N LEU A 167 -20.45 -7.51 0.66
CA LEU A 167 -20.73 -6.40 -0.25
C LEU A 167 -20.19 -5.06 0.27
N ARG A 168 -19.78 -5.00 1.53
CA ARG A 168 -19.12 -3.82 2.12
C ARG A 168 -17.62 -3.76 1.85
N HIS A 169 -17.02 -4.89 1.48
CA HIS A 169 -15.57 -5.03 1.30
C HIS A 169 -15.19 -5.19 -0.17
N LEU A 170 -15.71 -4.28 -0.99
CA LEU A 170 -15.43 -4.18 -2.42
C LEU A 170 -15.26 -2.74 -2.87
N ASP A 171 -14.70 -2.58 -4.06
CA ASP A 171 -14.50 -1.29 -4.69
C ASP A 171 -14.43 -1.44 -6.21
N HIS A 172 -14.76 -0.40 -6.97
CA HIS A 172 -14.61 -0.43 -8.42
C HIS A 172 -13.12 -0.57 -8.80
N ALA A 173 -12.87 -1.33 -9.85
CA ALA A 173 -11.53 -1.74 -10.28
C ALA A 173 -11.23 -1.38 -11.74
N TRP A 174 -11.68 -0.21 -12.19
CA TRP A 174 -11.28 0.34 -13.49
C TRP A 174 -9.88 0.96 -13.44
N ALA A 175 -9.52 1.52 -12.29
CA ALA A 175 -8.20 2.00 -11.94
C ALA A 175 -7.73 1.37 -10.61
N SER A 176 -6.42 1.20 -10.48
CA SER A 176 -5.79 0.61 -9.29
C SER A 176 -4.54 1.37 -8.92
N THR A 177 -4.02 1.11 -7.72
CA THR A 177 -2.74 1.64 -7.29
C THR A 177 -1.60 0.71 -7.73
N VAL A 178 -0.41 1.29 -7.92
CA VAL A 178 0.82 0.58 -8.29
C VAL A 178 1.11 -0.60 -7.37
N HIS A 179 0.93 -0.40 -6.06
CA HIS A 179 1.16 -1.42 -5.05
C HIS A 179 0.17 -2.59 -5.17
N ALA A 180 -1.09 -2.32 -5.52
CA ALA A 180 -2.09 -3.36 -5.73
C ALA A 180 -1.82 -4.20 -7.00
N PHE A 181 -1.01 -3.69 -7.93
CA PHE A 181 -0.56 -4.38 -9.14
C PHE A 181 0.82 -5.03 -9.01
N GLN A 182 1.43 -5.04 -7.82
CA GLN A 182 2.80 -5.54 -7.65
C GLN A 182 2.93 -7.01 -8.12
N GLY A 183 3.84 -7.25 -9.06
CA GLY A 183 4.12 -8.58 -9.61
C GLY A 183 3.27 -8.98 -10.81
N ARG A 184 2.32 -8.14 -11.26
CA ARG A 184 1.58 -8.35 -12.50
C ARG A 184 2.26 -7.59 -13.64
N THR A 185 2.51 -8.25 -14.76
CA THR A 185 2.88 -7.62 -16.04
C THR A 185 1.64 -7.59 -16.91
N VAL A 186 1.38 -6.44 -17.53
CA VAL A 186 0.26 -6.26 -18.47
C VAL A 186 0.81 -5.78 -19.81
N ASP A 187 0.09 -6.05 -20.89
CA ASP A 187 0.56 -5.68 -22.23
C ASP A 187 0.66 -4.15 -22.36
N ASN A 188 -0.35 -3.44 -21.85
CA ASN A 188 -0.45 -1.99 -21.92
C ASN A 188 -0.77 -1.36 -20.56
N VAL A 189 -0.15 -0.22 -20.26
CA VAL A 189 -0.41 0.59 -19.06
C VAL A 189 -0.76 2.02 -19.45
N ILE A 190 -1.80 2.56 -18.81
CA ILE A 190 -2.05 4.01 -18.74
C ILE A 190 -1.82 4.40 -17.28
N ALA A 191 -0.72 5.10 -17.04
CA ALA A 191 -0.32 5.62 -15.75
C ALA A 191 -0.85 7.03 -15.57
N ALA A 192 -1.36 7.35 -14.38
CA ALA A 192 -1.80 8.70 -14.04
C ALA A 192 -1.01 9.18 -12.82
N MET A 193 -0.22 10.24 -13.00
CA MET A 193 0.62 10.81 -11.94
C MET A 193 0.41 12.32 -11.85
N GLU A 194 0.10 12.81 -10.66
CA GLU A 194 0.05 14.25 -10.38
C GLU A 194 1.48 14.81 -10.27
N ALA A 195 1.76 15.91 -10.95
CA ALA A 195 3.09 16.51 -11.05
C ALA A 195 3.69 16.84 -9.69
N ASN A 196 2.87 17.26 -8.72
CA ASN A 196 3.34 17.81 -7.44
C ASN A 196 2.87 17.03 -6.20
N HIS A 197 2.45 15.77 -6.33
CA HIS A 197 2.02 15.01 -5.15
C HIS A 197 3.21 14.77 -4.18
N PRO A 198 3.16 15.27 -2.93
CA PRO A 198 4.33 15.41 -2.05
C PRO A 198 5.00 14.08 -1.69
N SER A 199 4.26 12.97 -1.66
CA SER A 199 4.76 11.67 -1.20
C SER A 199 4.64 10.52 -2.21
N LEU A 200 3.99 10.73 -3.35
CA LEU A 200 3.70 9.67 -4.32
C LEU A 200 4.45 9.88 -5.64
N THR A 201 4.71 11.13 -6.01
CA THR A 201 5.44 11.46 -7.23
C THR A 201 6.94 11.45 -6.94
N THR A 202 7.56 10.31 -7.28
CA THR A 202 8.99 10.02 -7.11
C THR A 202 9.50 9.22 -8.30
N ALA A 203 10.80 9.30 -8.61
CA ALA A 203 11.42 8.53 -9.70
C ALA A 203 11.17 7.02 -9.56
N LYS A 204 11.26 6.50 -8.32
CA LYS A 204 10.95 5.11 -8.02
C LYS A 204 9.50 4.73 -8.34
N ALA A 205 8.52 5.55 -7.94
CA ALA A 205 7.11 5.26 -8.23
C ALA A 205 6.85 5.26 -9.75
N PHE A 206 7.35 6.27 -10.46
CA PHE A 206 7.28 6.38 -11.91
C PHE A 206 7.87 5.16 -12.62
N TYR A 207 9.09 4.75 -12.23
CA TYR A 207 9.73 3.56 -12.79
C TYR A 207 8.88 2.31 -12.57
N VAL A 208 8.35 2.11 -11.35
CA VAL A 208 7.53 0.94 -11.04
C VAL A 208 6.21 0.95 -11.82
N GLU A 209 5.63 2.11 -12.11
CA GLU A 209 4.41 2.23 -12.93
C GLU A 209 4.66 1.81 -14.38
N ILE A 210 5.65 2.41 -15.02
CA ILE A 210 5.93 2.21 -16.45
C ILE A 210 6.49 0.80 -16.72
N SER A 211 7.32 0.28 -15.83
CA SER A 211 7.91 -1.06 -15.97
C SER A 211 6.89 -2.22 -15.88
N ARG A 212 5.61 -1.94 -15.57
CA ARG A 212 4.55 -2.96 -15.65
C ARG A 212 4.09 -3.27 -17.07
N ALA A 213 4.32 -2.35 -18.00
CA ALA A 213 3.92 -2.53 -19.40
C ALA A 213 4.93 -3.42 -20.14
N ARG A 214 4.43 -4.44 -20.83
CA ARG A 214 5.25 -5.24 -21.76
C ARG A 214 5.46 -4.51 -23.08
N ASP A 215 4.40 -3.90 -23.60
CA ASP A 215 4.38 -3.41 -24.98
C ASP A 215 4.26 -1.87 -25.05
N ARG A 216 3.30 -1.27 -24.32
CA ARG A 216 3.08 0.19 -24.34
C ARG A 216 2.77 0.77 -22.98
N ALA A 217 3.46 1.85 -22.64
CA ALA A 217 3.12 2.70 -21.49
C ALA A 217 2.74 4.11 -21.96
N GLU A 218 1.68 4.65 -21.38
CA GLU A 218 1.26 6.04 -21.55
C GLU A 218 1.16 6.70 -20.17
N LEU A 219 1.68 7.92 -20.05
CA LEU A 219 1.64 8.69 -18.81
C LEU A 219 0.73 9.90 -19.00
N VAL A 220 -0.25 10.03 -18.11
CA VAL A 220 -1.15 11.17 -18.01
C VAL A 220 -0.78 11.96 -16.76
N THR A 221 -0.54 13.26 -16.93
CA THR A 221 -0.18 14.20 -15.87
C THR A 221 -0.90 15.53 -16.08
N ASP A 222 -1.09 16.27 -14.99
CA ASP A 222 -1.62 17.64 -15.00
C ASP A 222 -0.60 18.65 -15.53
N ASP A 223 0.69 18.44 -15.28
CA ASP A 223 1.79 19.25 -15.81
C ASP A 223 3.02 18.38 -16.11
N ALA A 224 3.41 18.31 -17.38
CA ALA A 224 4.53 17.49 -17.82
C ALA A 224 5.90 18.05 -17.40
N GLN A 225 6.05 19.37 -17.39
CA GLN A 225 7.31 20.02 -17.05
C GLN A 225 7.55 19.94 -15.54
N ALA A 226 6.53 20.26 -14.74
CA ALA A 226 6.63 20.14 -13.28
C ALA A 226 6.84 18.69 -12.82
N LEU A 227 6.17 17.72 -13.48
CA LEU A 227 6.40 16.30 -13.19
C LEU A 227 7.85 15.91 -13.45
N LYS A 228 8.41 16.31 -14.60
CA LYS A 228 9.81 16.02 -14.95
C LYS A 228 10.77 16.56 -13.90
N GLU A 229 10.66 17.85 -13.58
CA GLU A 229 11.51 18.52 -12.57
C GLU A 229 11.43 17.80 -11.21
N ARG A 230 10.22 17.39 -10.81
CA ARG A 230 10.03 16.66 -9.56
C ARG A 230 10.65 15.27 -9.58
N LEU A 231 10.51 14.53 -10.67
CA LEU A 231 11.09 13.18 -10.79
C LEU A 231 12.62 13.24 -10.78
N GLU A 232 13.22 14.28 -11.36
CA GLU A 232 14.67 14.52 -11.30
C GLU A 232 15.12 14.87 -9.87
N ALA A 233 14.33 15.63 -9.12
CA ALA A 233 14.68 16.07 -7.77
C ALA A 233 14.40 15.01 -6.67
N VAL A 234 13.43 14.11 -6.87
CA VAL A 234 12.92 13.21 -5.82
C VAL A 234 13.06 11.75 -6.24
N THR A 235 14.13 11.10 -5.80
CA THR A 235 14.42 9.69 -6.13
C THR A 235 13.36 8.72 -5.56
N GLY A 236 12.86 8.99 -4.36
CA GLY A 236 11.96 8.10 -3.62
C GLY A 236 12.70 6.96 -2.89
N GLU A 237 14.01 7.04 -2.80
CA GLU A 237 14.80 6.18 -1.92
C GLU A 237 14.57 6.58 -0.46
N ARG A 238 14.37 5.57 0.39
CA ARG A 238 14.28 5.79 1.84
C ARG A 238 15.60 5.34 2.42
N LEU A 239 16.40 6.29 2.90
CA LEU A 239 17.57 5.99 3.71
C LEU A 239 17.11 5.15 4.91
N SER A 240 17.72 3.99 5.09
CA SER A 240 17.51 3.20 6.28
C SER A 240 18.07 3.94 7.49
N ALA A 241 17.52 3.67 8.68
CA ALA A 241 18.03 4.26 9.92
C ALA A 241 19.51 3.92 10.16
N LEU A 242 20.01 2.81 9.60
CA LEU A 242 21.43 2.41 9.65
C LEU A 242 22.31 3.29 8.74
N GLU A 243 21.86 3.54 7.52
CA GLU A 243 22.58 4.41 6.55
C GLU A 243 22.62 5.86 7.04
N GLY A 244 21.54 6.37 7.63
CA GLY A 244 21.49 7.73 8.19
C GLY A 244 22.31 7.94 9.48
N ILE A 245 22.80 6.85 10.10
CA ILE A 245 23.81 6.90 11.17
C ILE A 245 25.21 6.82 10.56
N GLY A 246 25.41 5.97 9.55
CA GLY A 246 26.66 5.85 8.79
C GLY A 246 27.12 7.17 8.17
N GLU A 247 26.24 7.86 7.45
CA GLU A 247 26.55 9.18 6.85
C GLU A 247 26.91 10.23 7.89
N ARG A 248 26.29 10.23 9.08
CA ARG A 248 26.66 11.17 10.15
C ARG A 248 28.06 10.91 10.67
N VAL A 249 28.41 9.64 10.86
CA VAL A 249 29.74 9.25 11.34
C VAL A 249 30.81 9.57 10.30
N GLU A 250 30.52 9.39 9.01
CA GLU A 250 31.43 9.75 7.91
C GLU A 250 31.61 11.27 7.80
N LEU A 251 30.52 12.05 7.85
CA LEU A 251 30.58 13.52 7.85
C LEU A 251 31.25 14.09 9.11
N GLU A 252 31.10 13.44 10.27
CA GLU A 252 31.81 13.81 11.51
C GLU A 252 33.32 13.50 11.39
N ARG A 253 33.69 12.35 10.83
CA ARG A 253 35.09 11.98 10.57
C ARG A 253 35.78 12.91 9.57
N GLU A 254 35.10 13.29 8.49
CA GLU A 254 35.62 14.25 7.51
C GLU A 254 35.83 15.64 8.14
N ARG A 255 34.90 16.08 9.00
CA ARG A 255 35.03 17.35 9.74
C ARG A 255 36.14 17.34 10.79
N GLU A 256 36.45 16.20 11.38
CA GLU A 256 37.59 16.02 12.27
C GLU A 256 38.91 16.05 11.48
N HIS A 257 38.96 15.39 10.32
CA HIS A 257 40.13 15.42 9.42
C HIS A 257 40.47 16.83 8.91
N ASP A 258 39.45 17.63 8.56
CA ASP A 258 39.62 19.01 8.10
C ASP A 258 40.06 19.99 9.21
N ARG A 259 39.83 19.64 10.48
CA ARG A 259 40.29 20.44 11.63
C ARG A 259 41.76 20.21 11.93
N ASP A 260 42.24 18.98 11.81
CA ASP A 260 43.65 18.64 12.03
C ASP A 260 44.56 19.12 10.87
N GLY A 261 44.02 19.26 9.65
CA GLY A 261 44.74 19.80 8.49
C GLY A 261 45.02 21.32 8.51
N LYS A 262 44.45 22.09 9.45
CA LYS A 262 44.60 23.56 9.52
C LYS A 262 45.51 24.06 10.65
N ALA A 263 46.17 23.18 11.40
CA ALA A 263 47.09 23.56 12.45
C ALA A 263 48.54 23.14 12.14
N SER A 264 49.27 23.95 11.36
CA SER A 264 50.66 24.37 11.61
C SER A 264 51.22 25.26 10.48
N PRO A 265 51.84 26.42 10.78
CA PRO A 265 52.49 27.26 9.78
C PRO A 265 53.95 26.82 9.53
N GLU A 266 54.36 26.88 8.26
CA GLU A 266 55.75 26.75 7.81
C GLU A 266 56.70 27.76 8.49
N ARG A 267 57.83 27.26 9.01
CA ARG A 267 59.08 28.02 9.13
C ARG A 267 60.26 27.12 8.76
N GLU A 268 60.95 27.46 7.68
CA GLU A 268 62.23 26.87 7.26
C GLU A 268 63.37 27.20 8.26
N ARG A 269 64.27 26.25 8.52
CA ARG A 269 65.70 26.28 8.08
C ARG A 269 66.60 25.22 8.75
N THR A 270 67.30 24.49 7.87
CA THR A 270 68.71 24.01 7.89
C THR A 270 69.28 23.13 9.02
N GLY A 271 69.82 21.96 8.62
CA GLY A 271 70.87 21.20 9.34
C GLY A 271 70.78 19.67 9.16
N PRO A 272 71.85 18.94 8.76
CA PRO A 272 71.78 17.53 8.36
C PRO A 272 72.20 16.52 9.45
N ALA A 273 72.08 15.22 9.10
CA ALA A 273 72.53 13.99 9.80
C ALA A 273 71.59 13.50 10.94
N THR A 274 71.20 12.23 11.09
CA THR A 274 71.77 10.96 10.62
C THR A 274 70.79 9.81 10.92
N SER A 275 70.85 8.74 10.10
CA SER A 275 70.63 7.31 10.40
C SER A 275 69.32 6.80 11.05
N THR A 276 68.57 6.02 10.26
CA THR A 276 67.73 4.86 10.65
C THR A 276 68.58 3.77 11.35
N PRO A 277 68.04 2.79 12.12
CA PRO A 277 67.22 1.68 11.57
C PRO A 277 66.16 1.12 12.59
N PRO A 278 65.58 -0.10 12.45
CA PRO A 278 64.15 -0.27 12.15
C PRO A 278 63.35 -1.17 13.14
N ALA A 279 62.02 -1.20 12.94
CA ALA A 279 60.97 -2.24 13.20
C ALA A 279 61.00 -3.13 14.47
N PRO A 280 59.82 -3.63 14.90
CA PRO A 280 59.45 -4.93 14.36
C PRO A 280 58.01 -5.05 13.89
N GLU A 281 57.87 -5.76 12.79
CA GLU A 281 56.64 -6.35 12.27
C GLU A 281 56.08 -7.36 13.29
N ARG A 282 54.74 -7.39 13.41
CA ARG A 282 54.02 -8.54 13.93
C ARG A 282 53.04 -9.00 12.87
N GLU A 283 53.37 -10.13 12.26
CA GLU A 283 52.44 -10.99 11.54
C GLU A 283 51.40 -11.54 12.51
N PHE A 284 50.12 -11.54 12.11
CA PHE A 284 49.16 -12.54 12.52
C PHE A 284 48.19 -12.84 11.36
N GLU A 285 47.95 -14.14 11.20
CA GLU A 285 47.39 -14.87 10.06
C GLU A 285 45.89 -14.63 9.75
N PRO A 286 45.40 -15.02 8.55
CA PRO A 286 44.04 -14.75 8.09
C PRO A 286 43.03 -15.82 8.54
N GLU A 287 41.88 -15.39 9.08
CA GLU A 287 40.74 -16.28 9.33
C GLU A 287 39.82 -16.41 8.10
N ALA A 288 39.95 -17.58 7.46
CA ALA A 288 38.96 -18.41 6.79
C ALA A 288 37.69 -17.78 6.14
N SER A 289 37.70 -17.90 4.80
CA SER A 289 36.56 -17.96 3.88
C SER A 289 35.28 -18.60 4.46
N ARG A 290 34.18 -17.84 4.52
CA ARG A 290 32.82 -18.40 4.53
C ARG A 290 32.30 -18.39 3.09
N GLN A 291 32.16 -19.60 2.56
CA GLN A 291 31.60 -19.90 1.24
C GLN A 291 30.20 -19.30 1.06
N LYS A 292 30.02 -18.62 -0.06
CA LYS A 292 28.73 -18.14 -0.58
C LYS A 292 27.84 -19.36 -0.87
N ALA A 293 26.61 -19.36 -0.35
CA ALA A 293 25.62 -20.38 -0.70
C ALA A 293 25.32 -20.34 -2.22
N PRO A 294 25.10 -21.50 -2.88
CA PRO A 294 24.87 -21.55 -4.31
C PRO A 294 23.52 -20.94 -4.70
N GLU A 295 23.51 -20.21 -5.82
CA GLU A 295 22.30 -19.69 -6.46
C GLU A 295 21.42 -20.83 -6.99
N PRO A 296 20.08 -20.72 -6.93
CA PRO A 296 19.19 -21.71 -7.52
C PRO A 296 19.21 -21.65 -9.06
N GLU A 297 19.34 -22.82 -9.70
CA GLU A 297 19.35 -22.98 -11.15
C GLU A 297 18.03 -22.54 -11.81
N PRO A 298 18.09 -21.97 -13.03
CA PRO A 298 16.91 -21.63 -13.81
C PRO A 298 16.18 -22.89 -14.31
N PRO A 299 14.84 -22.85 -14.47
CA PRO A 299 14.07 -24.02 -14.88
C PRO A 299 14.40 -24.46 -16.32
N ASP A 300 14.56 -25.78 -16.45
CA ASP A 300 14.86 -26.54 -17.66
C ASP A 300 13.78 -26.37 -18.74
N LYS A 301 14.19 -25.93 -19.94
CA LYS A 301 13.36 -25.78 -21.15
C LYS A 301 13.31 -27.07 -21.98
N SER A 302 13.06 -28.22 -21.34
CA SER A 302 12.93 -29.50 -22.06
C SER A 302 11.77 -30.37 -21.54
N LYS A 303 10.55 -29.84 -21.55
CA LYS A 303 9.32 -30.64 -21.71
C LYS A 303 8.36 -29.95 -22.65
N GLY A 304 8.45 -30.30 -23.93
CA GLY A 304 7.39 -30.04 -24.89
C GLY A 304 6.14 -30.83 -24.46
N VAL A 305 5.06 -30.11 -24.18
CA VAL A 305 3.72 -30.68 -24.17
C VAL A 305 3.13 -30.36 -25.53
N GLU A 306 3.08 -31.39 -26.37
CA GLU A 306 2.32 -31.42 -27.60
C GLU A 306 0.83 -31.31 -27.22
N MET A 307 0.15 -30.23 -27.64
CA MET A 307 -1.31 -30.17 -27.63
C MET A 307 -1.79 -30.17 -29.08
N ASP A 308 -2.35 -31.31 -29.43
CA ASP A 308 -3.10 -31.60 -30.64
C ASP A 308 -4.28 -30.62 -30.79
N MET A 309 -4.28 -29.84 -31.87
CA MET A 309 -5.45 -29.05 -32.29
C MET A 309 -6.20 -29.84 -33.37
N GLY A 310 -7.07 -30.73 -32.91
CA GLY A 310 -8.10 -31.35 -33.74
C GLY A 310 -9.33 -30.45 -33.87
N LEU A 311 -9.46 -29.85 -35.06
CA LEU A 311 -10.67 -29.34 -35.75
C LEU A 311 -11.70 -28.51 -34.95
#